data_AF-A0A817HP44-F1
#
_entry.id   AF-A0A817HP44-F1
#
_cell.length_a   1.000
_cell.length_b   1.000
_cell.length_c   1.000
_cell.angle_alpha   90.00
_cell.angle_beta   90.00
_cell.angle_gamma   90.00
#
_symmetry.space_group_name_H-M   'P 1'
#
loop_
_entity.id
_entity.type
_entity.pdbx_description
1 polymer ?
#
loop_
_entity_poly.entity_id
_entity_poly.type
_entity_poly.pdbx_seq_one_letter_code
_entity_poly.pdbx_strand_id
1 'polypeptide(L)'
;MSNSDLIRLNTFLLLVLRLVHSTITAAETSETPGTRLDNNLEQTISSSMTTKLFNCNKIFSHLANYIGLRPSFGKFVRAIKTSLSVLVSAIVALTFRERLQAANWVYWAPMTTALVSESSEGGTLRLSFHRLVAVLLGSTYAYIIVLIAQNQLAIGIFISLFVALMGYIKTDPQKEYFAVVCGQSASIITFLSHQEGFQGSRQAVLARTSLTFLGIFIHVFISNLLLPISARRLTKKRALTMVNNVSVALKSACDDFCSFIGPTASTTNSITIDQQTISSNKETFDLMNILAETEKILDSFPALLEEASNEPNFWKRPFVEVKDRYGDISKTLRRIIRNIRFVHRCTTILKAETQLHFALEAR
;
A
#
# COMPACT_ATOMS: atom_id res chain seq x y z
N MET A 1 38.79 18.90 7.54
CA MET A 1 38.34 17.82 6.63
C MET A 1 39.42 17.68 5.59
N SER A 2 40.04 16.51 5.45
CA SER A 2 40.99 16.31 4.36
C SER A 2 40.22 16.41 3.04
N ASN A 3 40.79 17.05 2.03
CA ASN A 3 40.21 17.07 0.67
C ASN A 3 39.85 15.64 0.19
N SER A 4 40.52 14.60 0.71
CA SER A 4 40.19 13.20 0.43
C SER A 4 38.76 12.79 0.80
N ASP A 5 38.20 13.32 1.90
CA ASP A 5 36.90 12.87 2.39
C ASP A 5 35.75 13.51 1.62
N LEU A 6 35.96 14.76 1.16
CA LEU A 6 35.01 15.45 0.29
C LEU A 6 34.93 14.75 -1.07
N ILE A 7 36.09 14.38 -1.61
CA ILE A 7 36.21 13.65 -2.87
C ILE A 7 35.53 12.29 -2.77
N ARG A 8 35.72 11.54 -1.66
CA ARG A 8 35.07 10.24 -1.44
C ARG A 8 33.55 10.36 -1.35
N LEU A 9 33.03 11.37 -0.66
CA LEU A 9 31.59 11.59 -0.55
C LEU A 9 30.96 11.97 -1.90
N ASN A 10 31.57 12.90 -2.65
CA ASN A 10 31.10 13.26 -3.99
C ASN A 10 31.16 12.08 -4.96
N THR A 11 32.23 11.28 -4.89
CA THR A 11 32.37 10.08 -5.72
C THR A 11 31.29 9.06 -5.40
N PHE A 12 30.98 8.85 -4.12
CA PHE A 12 29.90 7.97 -3.69
C PHE A 12 28.53 8.48 -4.17
N LEU A 13 28.25 9.78 -4.04
CA LEU A 13 27.00 10.39 -4.48
C LEU A 13 26.81 10.27 -6.00
N LEU A 14 27.87 10.49 -6.77
CA LEU A 14 27.88 10.32 -8.23
C LEU A 14 27.72 8.85 -8.64
N LEU A 15 28.28 7.91 -7.87
CA LEU A 15 28.08 6.47 -8.09
C LEU A 15 26.62 6.07 -7.87
N VAL A 16 26.00 6.56 -6.80
CA VAL A 16 24.57 6.32 -6.53
C VAL A 16 23.70 6.93 -7.63
N LEU A 17 23.96 8.17 -8.04
CA LEU A 17 23.24 8.82 -9.14
C LEU A 17 23.42 8.06 -10.46
N ARG A 18 24.63 7.59 -10.77
CA ARG A 18 24.90 6.76 -11.95
C ARG A 18 24.25 5.39 -11.86
N LEU A 19 24.17 4.77 -10.69
CA LEU A 19 23.54 3.46 -10.53
C LEU A 19 22.02 3.60 -10.70
N VAL A 20 21.42 4.66 -10.13
CA VAL A 20 20.02 5.03 -10.37
C VAL A 20 19.79 5.32 -11.86
N HIS A 21 20.62 6.15 -12.49
CA HIS A 21 20.51 6.46 -13.91
C HIS A 21 20.70 5.21 -14.79
N SER A 22 21.69 4.36 -14.50
CA SER A 22 21.93 3.12 -15.23
C SER A 22 20.79 2.12 -15.08
N THR A 23 20.13 2.06 -13.91
CA THR A 23 18.92 1.25 -13.74
C THR A 23 17.73 1.82 -14.53
N ILE A 24 17.67 3.13 -14.72
CA ILE A 24 16.66 3.79 -15.56
C ILE A 24 16.96 3.53 -17.05
N THR A 25 18.20 3.73 -17.51
CA THR A 25 18.60 3.57 -18.92
C THR A 25 18.62 2.10 -19.36
N ALA A 26 18.99 1.16 -18.49
CA ALA A 26 18.90 -0.27 -18.79
C ALA A 26 17.44 -0.75 -18.90
N ALA A 27 16.50 -0.04 -18.24
CA ALA A 27 15.07 -0.30 -18.38
C ALA A 27 14.50 0.23 -19.71
N GLU A 28 15.14 1.21 -20.35
CA GLU A 28 14.69 1.79 -21.63
C GLU A 28 15.14 0.99 -22.87
N THR A 29 16.21 0.18 -22.77
CA THR A 29 16.89 -0.41 -23.94
C THR A 29 16.66 -1.91 -24.15
N SER A 30 15.92 -2.59 -23.27
CA SER A 30 15.70 -4.04 -23.39
C SER A 30 14.34 -4.38 -24.03
N GLU A 31 14.28 -4.28 -25.36
CA GLU A 31 13.20 -4.92 -26.13
C GLU A 31 13.45 -6.44 -26.19
N THR A 32 12.66 -7.24 -25.49
CA THR A 32 12.59 -8.69 -25.74
C THR A 32 11.16 -9.22 -25.71
N PRO A 33 10.80 -10.17 -26.61
CA PRO A 33 9.48 -10.78 -26.65
C PRO A 33 9.44 -12.04 -25.77
N GLY A 34 8.43 -12.18 -24.90
CA GLY A 34 8.28 -13.40 -24.11
C GLY A 34 7.02 -13.48 -23.26
N THR A 35 6.12 -14.39 -23.64
CA THR A 35 4.76 -14.62 -23.12
C THR A 35 4.65 -15.91 -22.29
N ARG A 36 3.61 -15.98 -21.42
CA ARG A 36 2.66 -17.11 -21.27
C ARG A 36 2.81 -18.28 -20.26
N LEU A 37 3.60 -18.26 -19.17
CA LEU A 37 3.71 -19.46 -18.29
C LEU A 37 3.12 -19.44 -16.85
N ASP A 38 2.70 -18.31 -16.25
CA ASP A 38 2.66 -18.26 -14.77
C ASP A 38 1.33 -18.53 -14.04
N ASN A 39 0.21 -18.83 -14.73
CA ASN A 39 -1.10 -18.94 -14.05
C ASN A 39 -1.32 -20.23 -13.24
N ASN A 40 -0.51 -21.28 -13.42
CA ASN A 40 -0.76 -22.58 -12.76
C ASN A 40 -0.05 -22.74 -11.40
N LEU A 41 0.92 -21.89 -11.02
CA LEU A 41 1.75 -22.15 -9.85
C LEU A 41 1.11 -21.73 -8.51
N GLU A 42 0.24 -20.71 -8.49
CA GLU A 42 -0.38 -20.21 -7.25
C GLU A 42 -1.53 -21.11 -6.74
N GLN A 43 -2.13 -21.94 -7.59
CA GLN A 43 -3.22 -22.84 -7.20
C GLN A 43 -2.71 -24.19 -6.64
N THR A 44 -1.47 -24.58 -6.95
CA THR A 44 -0.86 -25.83 -6.47
C THR A 44 -0.17 -25.68 -5.12
N ILE A 45 0.30 -24.48 -4.76
CA ILE A 45 1.02 -24.26 -3.49
C ILE A 45 0.05 -24.21 -2.28
N SER A 46 -1.22 -23.84 -2.49
CA SER A 46 -2.21 -23.77 -1.41
C SER A 46 -2.75 -25.14 -0.95
N SER A 47 -2.61 -26.20 -1.77
CA SER A 47 -3.19 -27.52 -1.46
C SER A 47 -2.19 -28.52 -0.86
N SER A 48 -0.88 -28.35 -1.04
CA SER A 48 0.11 -29.37 -0.67
C SER A 48 0.82 -29.15 0.69
N MET A 49 0.77 -27.94 1.27
CA MET A 49 1.59 -27.60 2.46
C MET A 49 0.76 -27.42 3.75
N THR A 50 -0.47 -27.93 3.79
CA THR A 50 -1.44 -27.67 4.88
C THR A 50 -1.60 -28.81 5.88
N THR A 51 -1.00 -29.99 5.72
CA THR A 51 -1.42 -31.17 6.51
C THR A 51 -0.64 -31.43 7.81
N LYS A 52 0.47 -30.74 8.13
CA LYS A 52 1.22 -30.98 9.39
C LYS A 52 1.41 -29.78 10.34
N LEU A 53 0.94 -28.59 9.97
CA LEU A 53 1.08 -27.36 10.79
C LEU A 53 -0.12 -27.06 11.71
N PHE A 54 -1.07 -27.99 11.85
CA PHE A 54 -2.46 -27.65 12.19
C PHE A 54 -2.87 -27.58 13.67
N ASN A 55 -1.97 -27.75 14.64
CA ASN A 55 -2.33 -27.53 16.05
C ASN A 55 -2.11 -26.08 16.52
N CYS A 56 -1.38 -25.26 15.75
CA CYS A 56 -1.17 -23.85 16.07
C CYS A 56 -2.39 -22.98 15.74
N ASN A 57 -3.28 -23.46 14.84
CA ASN A 57 -4.42 -22.70 14.35
C ASN A 57 -5.44 -22.35 15.45
N LYS A 58 -5.61 -23.19 16.48
CA LYS A 58 -6.62 -22.97 17.53
C LYS A 58 -6.21 -21.87 18.51
N ILE A 59 -4.93 -21.82 18.87
CA ILE A 59 -4.38 -20.75 19.72
C ILE A 59 -4.35 -19.43 18.93
N PHE A 60 -3.89 -19.48 17.67
CA PHE A 60 -3.89 -18.30 16.80
C PHE A 60 -5.30 -17.77 16.55
N SER A 61 -6.32 -18.62 16.38
CA SER A 61 -7.69 -18.16 16.17
C SER A 61 -8.27 -17.46 17.40
N HIS A 62 -7.96 -17.93 18.62
CA HIS A 62 -8.39 -17.26 19.84
C HIS A 62 -7.70 -15.92 20.04
N LEU A 63 -6.38 -15.86 19.82
CA LEU A 63 -5.62 -14.61 19.92
C LEU A 63 -6.05 -13.62 18.83
N ALA A 64 -6.27 -14.10 17.61
CA ALA A 64 -6.72 -13.30 16.49
C ALA A 64 -8.12 -12.71 16.75
N ASN A 65 -9.05 -13.51 17.29
CA ASN A 65 -10.37 -13.02 17.67
C ASN A 65 -10.31 -12.04 18.85
N TYR A 66 -9.41 -12.27 19.82
CA TYR A 66 -9.21 -11.36 20.95
C TYR A 66 -8.67 -9.99 20.52
N ILE A 67 -7.72 -9.97 19.57
CA ILE A 67 -7.12 -8.73 19.05
C ILE A 67 -7.96 -8.13 17.91
N GLY A 68 -9.01 -8.83 17.45
CA GLY A 68 -9.81 -8.43 16.28
C GLY A 68 -9.05 -8.49 14.95
N LEU A 69 -7.91 -9.19 14.90
CA LEU A 69 -7.13 -9.37 13.68
C LEU A 69 -7.75 -10.47 12.84
N ARG A 70 -8.19 -10.14 11.61
CA ARG A 70 -8.53 -11.17 10.62
C ARG A 70 -7.23 -11.74 10.03
N PRO A 71 -6.83 -12.99 10.35
CA PRO A 71 -5.61 -13.57 9.83
C PRO A 71 -5.76 -13.74 8.32
N SER A 72 -4.80 -13.20 7.57
CA SER A 72 -4.71 -13.39 6.12
C SER A 72 -3.32 -13.90 5.82
N PHE A 73 -3.22 -14.99 5.06
CA PHE A 73 -1.94 -15.58 4.68
C PHE A 73 -0.99 -14.55 4.07
N GLY A 74 -1.51 -13.63 3.24
CA GLY A 74 -0.70 -12.54 2.67
C GLY A 74 -0.15 -11.56 3.72
N LYS A 75 -0.93 -11.24 4.77
CA LYS A 75 -0.45 -10.41 5.89
C LYS A 75 0.62 -11.14 6.70
N PHE A 76 0.47 -12.45 6.89
CA PHE A 76 1.43 -13.28 7.61
C PHE A 76 2.77 -13.40 6.86
N VAL A 77 2.74 -13.72 5.57
CA VAL A 77 3.94 -13.76 4.72
C VAL A 77 4.67 -12.41 4.74
N ARG A 78 3.91 -11.31 4.68
CA ARG A 78 4.48 -9.96 4.79
C ARG A 78 5.14 -9.72 6.14
N ALA A 79 4.48 -10.07 7.24
CA ALA A 79 5.07 -9.90 8.58
C ALA A 79 6.38 -10.68 8.73
N ILE A 80 6.46 -11.90 8.21
CA ILE A 80 7.70 -12.69 8.16
C ILE A 80 8.77 -11.97 7.33
N LYS A 81 8.41 -11.51 6.13
CA LYS A 81 9.31 -10.77 5.22
C LYS A 81 9.89 -9.52 5.89
N THR A 82 9.06 -8.74 6.57
CA THR A 82 9.48 -7.55 7.32
C THR A 82 10.40 -7.94 8.49
N SER A 83 10.00 -8.91 9.30
CA SER A 83 10.78 -9.38 10.46
C SER A 83 12.16 -9.87 10.04
N LEU A 84 12.23 -10.68 8.98
CA LEU A 84 13.49 -11.17 8.42
C LEU A 84 14.33 -10.02 7.84
N SER A 85 13.70 -9.04 7.20
CA SER A 85 14.40 -7.85 6.71
C SER A 85 15.02 -7.05 7.86
N VAL A 86 14.30 -6.86 8.96
CA VAL A 86 14.78 -6.17 10.16
C VAL A 86 15.94 -6.93 10.78
N LEU A 87 15.83 -8.26 10.90
CA LEU A 87 16.88 -9.13 11.43
C LEU A 87 18.17 -9.02 10.60
N VAL A 88 18.07 -9.20 9.28
CA VAL A 88 19.22 -9.07 8.38
C VAL A 88 19.80 -7.67 8.43
N SER A 89 18.95 -6.63 8.46
CA SER A 89 19.40 -5.24 8.59
C SER A 89 20.16 -4.99 9.89
N ALA A 90 19.71 -5.56 11.01
CA ALA A 90 20.40 -5.46 12.30
C ALA A 90 21.76 -6.19 12.26
N ILE A 91 21.82 -7.41 11.73
CA ILE A 91 23.07 -8.18 11.60
C ILE A 91 24.06 -7.41 10.75
N VAL A 92 23.67 -6.98 9.54
CA VAL A 92 24.53 -6.22 8.63
C VAL A 92 25.00 -4.92 9.27
N ALA A 93 24.10 -4.16 9.90
CA ALA A 93 24.47 -2.90 10.55
C ALA A 93 25.46 -3.11 11.71
N LEU A 94 25.32 -4.19 12.49
CA LEU A 94 26.27 -4.56 13.55
C LEU A 94 27.62 -5.00 12.98
N THR A 95 27.64 -5.82 11.92
CA THR A 95 28.88 -6.27 11.27
C THR A 95 29.66 -5.12 10.65
N PHE A 96 28.98 -4.14 10.06
CA PHE A 96 29.62 -2.99 9.40
C PHE A 96 29.76 -1.75 10.30
N ARG A 97 29.55 -1.89 11.62
CA ARG A 97 29.58 -0.79 12.60
C ARG A 97 30.82 0.09 12.50
N GLU A 98 32.00 -0.53 12.40
CA GLU A 98 33.29 0.18 12.33
C GLU A 98 33.46 0.97 11.04
N ARG A 99 32.97 0.42 9.91
CA ARG A 99 33.10 1.06 8.60
C ARG A 99 32.14 2.23 8.40
N LEU A 100 30.97 2.17 9.05
CA LEU A 100 29.91 3.18 8.91
C LEU A 100 30.14 4.42 9.79
N GLN A 101 31.18 4.44 10.63
CA GLN A 101 31.45 5.51 11.60
C GLN A 101 30.23 5.82 12.50
N ALA A 102 29.35 4.84 12.70
CA ALA A 102 28.03 5.02 13.32
C ALA A 102 27.89 4.19 14.60
N ALA A 103 28.96 4.14 15.42
CA ALA A 103 29.10 3.18 16.50
C ALA A 103 27.91 3.19 17.49
N ASN A 104 27.29 4.34 17.75
CA ASN A 104 26.21 4.47 18.74
C ASN A 104 24.80 4.49 18.13
N TRP A 105 24.67 4.47 16.80
CA TRP A 105 23.40 4.71 16.11
C TRP A 105 22.97 3.58 15.15
N VAL A 106 23.58 2.41 15.30
CA VAL A 106 23.36 1.22 14.46
C VAL A 106 21.87 0.84 14.33
N TYR A 107 21.05 1.17 15.32
CA TYR A 107 19.60 0.88 15.34
C TYR A 107 18.79 1.59 14.24
N TRP A 108 19.32 2.62 13.57
CA TRP A 108 18.60 3.34 12.52
C TRP A 108 18.33 2.51 11.25
N ALA A 109 19.21 1.56 10.93
CA ALA A 109 19.03 0.68 9.78
C ALA A 109 17.84 -0.29 9.96
N PRO A 110 17.76 -1.12 11.04
CA PRO A 110 16.61 -1.99 11.27
C PRO A 110 15.32 -1.19 11.52
N MET A 111 15.39 -0.04 12.20
CA MET A 111 14.25 0.86 12.37
C MET A 111 13.72 1.36 11.02
N THR A 112 14.60 1.75 10.10
CA THR A 112 14.21 2.17 8.75
C THR A 112 13.56 1.03 7.99
N THR A 113 14.16 -0.15 8.03
CA THR A 113 13.61 -1.36 7.41
C THR A 113 12.19 -1.67 7.87
N ALA A 114 11.91 -1.55 9.17
CA ALA A 114 10.56 -1.74 9.71
C ALA A 114 9.57 -0.68 9.20
N LEU A 115 10.01 0.58 9.12
CA LEU A 115 9.14 1.72 8.79
C LEU A 115 8.92 1.96 7.29
N VAL A 116 9.68 1.31 6.41
CA VAL A 116 9.46 1.36 4.95
C VAL A 116 8.64 0.17 4.44
N SER A 117 8.35 -0.80 5.30
CA SER A 117 7.64 -2.02 4.93
C SER A 117 6.17 -1.76 4.71
N GLU A 118 5.78 -1.65 3.44
CA GLU A 118 4.40 -1.42 3.02
C GLU A 118 3.71 -2.68 2.49
N SER A 119 2.43 -2.51 2.14
CA SER A 119 1.59 -3.62 1.70
C SER A 119 1.91 -4.15 0.30
N SER A 120 2.49 -3.31 -0.54
CA SER A 120 2.88 -3.61 -1.91
C SER A 120 4.33 -3.19 -2.13
N GLU A 121 4.99 -3.77 -3.14
CA GLU A 121 6.39 -3.43 -3.45
C GLU A 121 6.52 -2.01 -4.00
N GLY A 122 5.58 -1.60 -4.87
CA GLY A 122 5.48 -0.22 -5.31
C GLY A 122 5.29 0.76 -4.15
N GLY A 123 4.43 0.41 -3.18
CA GLY A 123 4.23 1.19 -1.96
C GLY A 123 5.51 1.30 -1.13
N THR A 124 6.21 0.18 -0.92
CA THR A 124 7.49 0.12 -0.19
C THR A 124 8.56 1.00 -0.85
N LEU A 125 8.68 0.97 -2.18
CA LEU A 125 9.64 1.79 -2.91
C LEU A 125 9.30 3.28 -2.87
N ARG A 126 8.03 3.63 -3.08
CA ARG A 126 7.55 5.02 -2.96
C ARG A 126 7.83 5.55 -1.56
N LEU A 127 7.49 4.78 -0.52
CA LEU A 127 7.71 5.16 0.87
C LEU A 127 9.21 5.26 1.20
N SER A 128 10.01 4.34 0.69
CA SER A 128 11.48 4.37 0.83
C SER A 128 12.08 5.63 0.21
N PHE A 129 11.62 6.02 -0.98
CA PHE A 129 12.07 7.25 -1.65
C PHE A 129 11.68 8.49 -0.85
N HIS A 130 10.41 8.60 -0.43
CA HIS A 130 9.98 9.71 0.43
C HIS A 130 10.78 9.79 1.73
N ARG A 131 11.05 8.64 2.36
CA ARG A 131 11.87 8.59 3.57
C ARG A 131 13.30 9.05 3.31
N LEU A 132 13.92 8.60 2.23
CA LEU A 132 15.28 8.98 1.87
C LEU A 132 15.40 10.50 1.65
N VAL A 133 14.48 11.08 0.87
CA VAL A 133 14.46 12.53 0.61
C VAL A 133 14.16 13.32 1.88
N ALA A 134 13.19 12.87 2.70
CA ALA A 134 12.84 13.52 3.96
C ALA A 134 13.99 13.52 4.97
N VAL A 135 14.68 12.38 5.13
CA VAL A 135 15.84 12.25 6.01
C VAL A 135 16.99 13.12 5.50
N LEU A 136 17.25 13.13 4.20
CA LEU A 136 18.30 13.96 3.60
C LEU A 136 18.01 15.45 3.85
N LEU A 137 16.81 15.92 3.50
CA LEU A 137 16.42 17.33 3.68
C LEU A 137 16.46 17.74 5.15
N GLY A 138 15.89 16.92 6.05
CA GLY A 138 15.84 17.22 7.49
C GLY A 138 17.22 17.23 8.14
N SER A 139 18.08 16.28 7.76
CA SER A 139 19.45 16.20 8.30
C SER A 139 20.32 17.34 7.77
N THR A 140 20.19 17.71 6.49
CA THR A 140 20.89 18.86 5.89
C THR A 140 20.43 20.18 6.51
N TYR A 141 19.13 20.36 6.74
CA TYR A 141 18.61 21.55 7.41
C TYR A 141 19.18 21.70 8.83
N ALA A 142 19.12 20.62 9.63
CA ALA A 142 19.69 20.62 10.97
C ALA A 142 21.20 20.93 10.98
N TYR A 143 21.95 20.38 10.03
CA TYR A 143 23.37 20.67 9.86
C TYR A 143 23.65 22.16 9.58
N ILE A 144 22.89 22.76 8.65
CA ILE A 144 23.02 24.17 8.29
C ILE A 144 22.70 25.06 9.50
N ILE A 145 21.63 24.76 10.24
CA ILE A 145 21.25 25.55 11.42
C ILE A 145 22.31 25.44 12.51
N VAL A 146 22.86 24.26 12.79
CA VAL A 146 23.94 24.10 13.78
C VAL A 146 25.21 24.85 13.35
N LEU A 147 25.46 24.99 12.04
CA LEU A 147 26.60 25.73 11.51
C LEU A 147 26.42 27.25 11.65
N ILE A 148 25.21 27.77 11.37
CA ILE A 148 24.92 29.21 11.38
C ILE A 148 24.63 29.71 12.80
N ALA A 149 23.80 28.98 13.55
CA ALA A 149 23.38 29.38 14.88
C ALA A 149 24.34 28.80 15.92
N GLN A 150 25.27 29.62 16.39
CA GLN A 150 26.16 29.25 17.52
C GLN A 150 25.42 29.25 18.86
N ASN A 151 24.34 30.04 18.97
CA ASN A 151 23.54 30.14 20.20
C ASN A 151 22.45 29.05 20.25
N GLN A 152 22.38 28.34 21.37
CA GLN A 152 21.40 27.27 21.63
C GLN A 152 19.95 27.75 21.48
N LEU A 153 19.64 28.98 21.90
CA LEU A 153 18.31 29.56 21.75
C LEU A 153 17.97 29.79 20.28
N ALA A 154 18.93 30.27 19.49
CA ALA A 154 18.72 30.48 18.06
C ALA A 154 18.48 29.14 17.34
N ILE A 155 19.25 28.09 17.67
CA ILE A 155 19.00 26.73 17.16
C ILE A 155 17.57 26.28 17.50
N GLY A 156 17.15 26.47 18.75
CA GLY A 156 15.80 26.13 19.22
C GLY A 156 14.68 26.85 18.47
N ILE A 157 14.86 28.14 18.18
CA ILE A 157 13.89 28.94 17.43
C ILE A 157 13.81 28.46 15.97
N PHE A 158 14.95 28.25 15.31
CA PHE A 158 14.98 27.80 13.90
C PHE A 158 14.44 26.39 13.71
N ILE A 159 14.72 25.46 14.65
CA ILE A 159 14.16 24.12 14.58
C ILE A 159 12.66 24.13 14.87
N SER A 160 12.19 24.95 15.83
CA SER A 160 10.76 25.12 16.12
C SER A 160 10.01 25.64 14.89
N LEU A 161 10.56 26.68 14.22
CA LEU A 161 9.98 27.23 13.00
C LEU A 161 9.93 26.20 11.87
N PHE A 162 10.98 25.39 11.71
CA PHE A 162 11.01 24.33 10.71
C PHE A 162 10.00 23.21 11.00
N VAL A 163 9.87 22.80 12.27
CA VAL A 163 8.89 21.80 12.68
C VAL A 163 7.47 22.34 12.50
N ALA A 164 7.22 23.63 12.78
CA ALA A 164 5.94 24.29 12.50
C ALA A 164 5.63 24.30 10.99
N LEU A 165 6.62 24.61 10.14
CA LEU A 165 6.49 24.54 8.68
C LEU A 165 6.17 23.11 8.21
N MET A 166 6.88 22.10 8.73
CA MET A 166 6.56 20.71 8.43
C MET A 166 5.18 20.31 8.97
N GLY A 167 4.77 20.84 10.12
CA GLY A 167 3.43 20.69 10.67
C GLY A 167 2.34 21.24 9.75
N TYR A 168 2.61 22.35 9.06
CA TYR A 168 1.72 22.86 8.01
C TYR A 168 1.68 21.93 6.79
N ILE A 169 2.82 21.48 6.29
CA ILE A 169 2.89 20.53 5.15
C ILE A 169 2.19 19.20 5.49
N LYS A 170 2.21 18.80 6.76
CA LYS A 170 1.53 17.60 7.27
C LYS A 170 0.01 17.64 7.03
N THR A 171 -0.59 18.82 6.90
CA THR A 171 -2.04 18.95 6.64
C THR A 171 -2.46 18.37 5.28
N ASP A 172 -1.52 18.22 4.34
CA ASP A 172 -1.74 17.54 3.07
C ASP A 172 -1.58 16.01 3.24
N PRO A 173 -2.66 15.21 3.07
CA PRO A 173 -2.62 13.75 3.25
C PRO A 173 -1.57 13.05 2.37
N GLN A 174 -1.18 13.63 1.23
CA GLN A 174 -0.17 13.05 0.35
C GLN A 174 1.26 13.26 0.87
N LYS A 175 1.47 14.27 1.71
CA LYS A 175 2.80 14.67 2.21
C LYS A 175 2.98 14.46 3.71
N GLU A 176 1.96 13.95 4.41
CA GLU A 176 1.98 13.71 5.85
C GLU A 176 3.24 12.93 6.29
N TYR A 177 3.49 11.77 5.67
CA TYR A 177 4.63 10.92 6.04
C TYR A 177 5.97 11.65 5.81
N PHE A 178 6.12 12.32 4.67
CA PHE A 178 7.32 13.06 4.33
C PHE A 178 7.61 14.14 5.37
N ALA A 179 6.60 14.95 5.72
CA ALA A 179 6.75 16.05 6.67
C ALA A 179 7.11 15.56 8.08
N VAL A 180 6.46 14.48 8.55
CA VAL A 180 6.75 13.88 9.85
C VAL A 180 8.20 13.37 9.93
N VAL A 181 8.64 12.60 8.93
CA VAL A 181 10.01 12.06 8.90
C VAL A 181 11.05 13.17 8.78
N CYS A 182 10.77 14.21 7.98
CA CYS A 182 11.66 15.33 7.77
C CYS A 182 11.85 16.13 9.07
N GLY A 183 10.75 16.53 9.71
CA GLY A 183 10.77 17.21 11.01
C GLY A 183 11.43 16.37 12.10
N GLN A 184 11.09 15.08 12.20
CA GLN A 184 11.72 14.16 13.16
C GLN A 184 13.23 14.07 12.95
N SER A 185 13.69 13.94 11.70
CA SER A 185 15.11 13.83 11.38
C SER A 185 15.86 15.11 11.74
N ALA A 186 15.30 16.28 11.42
CA ALA A 186 15.90 17.56 11.79
C ALA A 186 16.03 17.71 13.31
N SER A 187 14.98 17.36 14.07
CA SER A 187 15.00 17.44 15.54
C SER A 187 16.02 16.49 16.17
N ILE A 188 16.08 15.23 15.72
CA ILE A 188 17.04 14.25 16.23
C ILE A 188 18.47 14.71 15.99
N ILE A 189 18.81 15.11 14.75
CA ILE A 189 20.18 15.54 14.42
C ILE A 189 20.55 16.80 15.21
N THR A 190 19.65 17.77 15.33
CA THR A 190 19.90 18.98 16.13
C THR A 190 20.20 18.65 17.59
N PHE A 191 19.44 17.73 18.19
CA PHE A 191 19.65 17.30 19.57
C PHE A 191 20.97 16.54 19.75
N LEU A 192 21.32 15.62 18.85
CA LEU A 192 22.60 14.90 18.88
C LEU A 192 23.79 15.85 18.69
N SER A 193 23.66 16.83 17.79
CA SER A 193 24.70 17.82 17.51
C SER A 193 25.04 18.66 18.74
N HIS A 194 24.06 18.88 19.62
CA HIS A 194 24.27 19.63 20.86
C HIS A 194 25.17 18.86 21.86
N GLN A 195 25.05 17.54 21.92
CA GLN A 195 25.82 16.71 22.87
C GLN A 195 27.28 16.53 22.45
N GLU A 196 27.53 16.37 21.15
CA GLU A 196 28.84 15.98 20.61
C GLU A 196 29.56 17.13 19.87
N GLY A 197 28.95 18.31 19.81
CA GLY A 197 29.46 19.48 19.10
C GLY A 197 29.44 19.34 17.57
N PHE A 198 30.18 20.22 16.89
CA PHE A 198 30.15 20.31 15.43
C PHE A 198 30.64 19.04 14.71
N GLN A 199 31.65 18.36 15.26
CA GLN A 199 32.15 17.11 14.68
C GLN A 199 31.12 15.99 14.80
N GLY A 200 30.41 15.91 15.94
CA GLY A 200 29.31 14.98 16.14
C GLY A 200 28.14 15.24 15.19
N SER A 201 27.79 16.51 14.93
CA SER A 201 26.74 16.87 13.97
C SER A 201 26.99 16.26 12.58
N ARG A 202 28.21 16.41 12.07
CA ARG A 202 28.58 15.86 10.75
C ARG A 202 28.51 14.33 10.73
N GLN A 203 29.01 13.67 11.78
CA GLN A 203 28.95 12.21 11.89
C GLN A 203 27.51 11.72 11.99
N ALA A 204 26.66 12.39 12.76
CA ALA A 204 25.25 12.06 12.92
C ALA A 204 24.48 12.17 11.59
N VAL A 205 24.71 13.22 10.79
CA VAL A 205 24.09 13.40 9.46
C VAL A 205 24.50 12.26 8.52
N LEU A 206 25.79 11.96 8.45
CA LEU A 206 26.33 10.90 7.59
C LEU A 206 25.82 9.52 8.02
N ALA A 207 25.85 9.22 9.32
CA ALA A 207 25.33 7.98 9.89
C ALA A 207 23.83 7.82 9.62
N ARG A 208 23.03 8.89 9.79
CA ARG A 208 21.58 8.83 9.58
C ARG A 208 21.22 8.56 8.13
N THR A 209 21.85 9.27 7.20
CA THR A 209 21.61 9.10 5.75
C THR A 209 22.08 7.72 5.25
N SER A 210 23.30 7.32 5.60
CA SER A 210 23.86 6.01 5.20
C SER A 210 23.09 4.81 5.78
N LEU A 211 22.72 4.85 7.07
CA LEU A 211 21.95 3.77 7.69
C LEU A 211 20.50 3.71 7.17
N THR A 212 19.90 4.86 6.83
CA THR A 212 18.59 4.90 6.16
C THR A 212 18.67 4.24 4.79
N PHE A 213 19.69 4.59 3.99
CA PHE A 213 19.93 3.96 2.69
C PHE A 213 20.17 2.45 2.81
N LEU A 214 20.99 2.03 3.78
CA LEU A 214 21.27 0.62 4.03
C LEU A 214 20.00 -0.16 4.41
N GLY A 215 19.15 0.39 5.29
CA GLY A 215 17.88 -0.24 5.66
C GLY A 215 16.93 -0.39 4.46
N ILE A 216 16.78 0.66 3.66
CA ILE A 216 15.99 0.63 2.41
C ILE A 216 16.53 -0.44 1.47
N PHE A 217 17.83 -0.44 1.22
CA PHE A 217 18.49 -1.38 0.30
C PHE A 217 18.26 -2.82 0.72
N ILE A 218 18.50 -3.15 2.00
CA ILE A 218 18.31 -4.50 2.53
C ILE A 218 16.85 -4.93 2.43
N HIS A 219 15.92 -4.05 2.78
CA HIS A 219 14.50 -4.38 2.71
C HIS A 219 14.03 -4.62 1.28
N VAL A 220 14.42 -3.77 0.33
CA VAL A 220 14.09 -3.94 -1.09
C VAL A 220 14.72 -5.22 -1.65
N PHE A 221 15.98 -5.50 -1.30
CA PHE A 221 16.69 -6.71 -1.72
C PHE A 221 16.00 -7.99 -1.24
N ILE A 222 15.75 -8.08 0.06
CA ILE A 222 15.02 -9.21 0.66
C ILE A 222 13.60 -9.27 0.09
N SER A 223 13.01 -8.11 -0.20
CA SER A 223 11.66 -8.07 -0.72
C SER A 223 11.53 -8.67 -2.10
N ASN A 224 12.53 -8.44 -2.95
CA ASN A 224 12.62 -9.02 -4.27
C ASN A 224 12.97 -10.52 -4.23
N LEU A 225 13.68 -10.98 -3.18
CA LEU A 225 14.10 -12.39 -3.05
C LEU A 225 13.00 -13.30 -2.50
N LEU A 226 12.26 -12.87 -1.48
CA LEU A 226 11.32 -13.70 -0.71
C LEU A 226 9.86 -13.51 -1.14
N LEU A 227 9.55 -13.87 -2.38
CA LEU A 227 8.24 -13.78 -3.01
C LEU A 227 7.87 -12.34 -3.42
N PRO A 228 8.14 -11.96 -4.68
CA PRO A 228 7.76 -10.66 -5.18
C PRO A 228 6.23 -10.54 -5.26
N ILE A 229 5.63 -9.71 -4.39
CA ILE A 229 4.19 -9.41 -4.43
C ILE A 229 4.00 -8.16 -5.29
N SER A 230 3.86 -8.37 -6.59
CA SER A 230 3.63 -7.28 -7.53
C SER A 230 2.22 -6.68 -7.38
N ALA A 231 2.14 -5.37 -7.17
CA ALA A 231 0.95 -4.54 -7.20
C ALA A 231 0.20 -4.69 -8.54
N ARG A 232 0.88 -5.02 -9.64
CA ARG A 232 0.22 -5.32 -10.92
C ARG A 232 -0.63 -6.57 -10.85
N ARG A 233 -0.15 -7.64 -10.21
CA ARG A 233 -0.93 -8.86 -9.97
C ARG A 233 -2.15 -8.54 -9.10
N LEU A 234 -1.94 -7.73 -8.06
CA LEU A 234 -3.03 -7.28 -7.17
C LEU A 234 -4.07 -6.44 -7.92
N THR A 235 -3.62 -5.53 -8.78
CA THR A 235 -4.48 -4.67 -9.60
C THR A 235 -5.31 -5.49 -10.57
N LYS A 236 -4.68 -6.44 -11.28
CA LYS A 236 -5.39 -7.36 -12.18
C LYS A 236 -6.42 -8.19 -11.42
N LYS A 237 -6.05 -8.75 -10.26
CA LYS A 237 -6.95 -9.53 -9.41
C LYS A 237 -8.14 -8.69 -8.94
N ARG A 238 -7.91 -7.47 -8.45
CA ARG A 238 -8.98 -6.57 -8.00
C ARG A 238 -9.86 -6.12 -9.15
N ALA A 239 -9.31 -5.80 -10.32
CA ALA A 239 -10.08 -5.50 -11.52
C ALA A 239 -11.02 -6.65 -11.89
N LEU A 240 -10.51 -7.89 -11.88
CA LEU A 240 -11.33 -9.08 -12.15
C LEU A 240 -12.43 -9.27 -11.10
N THR A 241 -12.11 -9.10 -9.81
CA THR A 241 -13.10 -9.14 -8.73
C THR A 241 -14.18 -8.08 -8.91
N MET A 242 -13.82 -6.83 -9.23
CA MET A 242 -14.79 -5.77 -9.46
C MET A 242 -15.71 -6.09 -10.65
N VAL A 243 -15.16 -6.56 -11.77
CA VAL A 243 -15.96 -6.95 -12.94
C VAL A 243 -16.90 -8.10 -12.60
N ASN A 244 -16.42 -9.12 -11.88
CA ASN A 244 -17.25 -10.24 -11.47
C ASN A 244 -18.39 -9.81 -10.53
N ASN A 245 -18.09 -8.98 -9.53
CA ASN A 245 -19.09 -8.46 -8.60
C ASN A 245 -20.15 -7.61 -9.31
N VAL A 246 -19.73 -6.72 -10.22
CA VAL A 246 -20.66 -5.92 -11.03
C VAL A 246 -21.50 -6.81 -11.94
N SER A 247 -20.92 -7.84 -12.54
CA SER A 247 -21.67 -8.80 -13.38
C SER A 247 -22.72 -9.56 -12.58
N VAL A 248 -22.37 -10.04 -11.38
CA VAL A 248 -23.31 -10.74 -10.48
C VAL A 248 -24.42 -9.80 -10.02
N ALA A 249 -24.07 -8.57 -9.62
CA ALA A 249 -25.04 -7.57 -9.20
C ALA A 249 -25.98 -7.13 -10.34
N LEU A 250 -25.44 -6.98 -11.55
CA LEU A 250 -26.24 -6.66 -12.73
C LEU A 250 -27.23 -7.78 -13.05
N LYS A 251 -26.76 -9.04 -13.04
CA LYS A 251 -27.61 -10.21 -13.29
C LYS A 251 -28.74 -10.29 -12.26
N SER A 252 -28.43 -10.17 -10.97
CA SER A 252 -29.42 -10.16 -9.89
C SER A 252 -30.44 -9.03 -10.05
N ALA A 253 -29.99 -7.80 -10.37
CA ALA A 253 -30.91 -6.69 -10.60
C ALA A 253 -31.81 -6.89 -11.84
N CYS A 254 -31.30 -7.53 -12.90
CA CYS A 254 -32.09 -7.90 -14.07
C CYS A 254 -33.11 -9.00 -13.75
N ASP A 255 -32.70 -10.05 -13.02
CA ASP A 255 -33.59 -11.15 -12.61
C ASP A 255 -34.72 -10.61 -11.70
N ASP A 256 -34.41 -9.68 -10.79
CA ASP A 256 -35.38 -8.98 -9.93
C ASP A 256 -36.39 -8.13 -10.70
N PHE A 257 -35.97 -7.54 -11.81
CA PHE A 257 -36.79 -6.71 -12.67
C PHE A 257 -37.65 -7.56 -13.63
N CYS A 258 -37.05 -8.61 -14.21
CA CYS A 258 -37.75 -9.55 -15.07
C CYS A 258 -38.81 -10.35 -14.30
N SER A 259 -38.54 -10.75 -13.06
CA SER A 259 -39.52 -11.41 -12.19
C SER A 259 -40.68 -10.48 -11.80
N PHE A 260 -40.47 -9.17 -11.83
CA PHE A 260 -41.52 -8.18 -11.60
C PHE A 260 -42.40 -7.94 -12.84
N ILE A 261 -41.82 -7.89 -14.04
CA ILE A 261 -42.55 -7.64 -15.30
C ILE A 261 -43.18 -8.91 -15.88
N GLY A 262 -42.49 -10.05 -15.71
CA GLY A 262 -42.88 -11.31 -16.33
C GLY A 262 -44.33 -11.66 -15.99
N PRO A 263 -45.14 -12.07 -16.97
CA PRO A 263 -46.51 -12.50 -16.69
C PRO A 263 -46.42 -13.58 -15.61
N THR A 264 -47.14 -13.37 -14.51
CA THR A 264 -47.41 -14.41 -13.52
C THR A 264 -48.19 -15.49 -14.25
N ALA A 265 -47.49 -16.37 -14.95
CA ALA A 265 -48.05 -17.53 -15.60
C ALA A 265 -48.52 -18.46 -14.48
N SER A 266 -49.71 -18.17 -13.97
CA SER A 266 -50.69 -19.09 -13.39
C SER A 266 -50.08 -20.35 -12.78
N THR A 267 -49.49 -20.23 -11.59
CA THR A 267 -49.28 -21.39 -10.73
C THR A 267 -50.51 -21.51 -9.83
N THR A 268 -51.45 -22.33 -10.28
CA THR A 268 -52.64 -22.84 -9.60
C THR A 268 -52.33 -23.69 -8.35
N ASN A 269 -51.14 -23.58 -7.76
CA ASN A 269 -50.79 -24.28 -6.52
C ASN A 269 -50.67 -23.27 -5.38
N SER A 270 -51.84 -22.92 -4.86
CA SER A 270 -52.04 -22.23 -3.60
C SER A 270 -51.35 -22.95 -2.43
N ILE A 271 -50.92 -22.14 -1.45
CA ILE A 271 -50.48 -22.51 -0.09
C ILE A 271 -48.96 -22.74 0.06
N THR A 272 -48.19 -21.65 0.04
CA THR A 272 -46.98 -21.42 0.87
C THR A 272 -46.53 -19.95 0.77
N ILE A 273 -47.39 -19.03 1.21
CA ILE A 273 -47.19 -17.57 1.06
C ILE A 273 -46.11 -17.02 2.02
N ASP A 274 -45.78 -17.72 3.11
CA ASP A 274 -44.88 -17.17 4.13
C ASP A 274 -43.37 -17.38 3.89
N GLN A 275 -42.96 -18.26 2.97
CA GLN A 275 -41.53 -18.55 2.74
C GLN A 275 -40.89 -17.69 1.65
N GLN A 276 -41.69 -17.10 0.75
CA GLN A 276 -41.19 -16.37 -0.42
C GLN A 276 -40.76 -14.93 -0.08
N THR A 277 -41.42 -14.29 0.89
CA THR A 277 -41.08 -12.93 1.36
C THR A 277 -39.72 -12.87 2.05
N ILE A 278 -39.35 -13.92 2.81
CA ILE A 278 -38.05 -13.99 3.52
C ILE A 278 -36.88 -14.20 2.54
N SER A 279 -37.09 -14.93 1.45
CA SER A 279 -36.04 -15.15 0.43
C SER A 279 -35.67 -13.86 -0.31
N SER A 280 -36.66 -13.06 -0.72
CA SER A 280 -36.41 -11.84 -1.50
C SER A 280 -35.67 -10.74 -0.71
N ASN A 281 -35.92 -10.63 0.59
CA ASN A 281 -35.22 -9.68 1.45
C ASN A 281 -33.73 -10.05 1.65
N LYS A 282 -33.40 -11.35 1.58
CA LYS A 282 -32.02 -11.81 1.70
C LYS A 282 -31.19 -11.50 0.46
N GLU A 283 -31.76 -11.68 -0.74
CA GLU A 283 -31.09 -11.43 -2.01
C GLU A 283 -30.84 -9.93 -2.24
N THR A 284 -31.82 -9.08 -1.92
CA THR A 284 -31.68 -7.62 -2.01
C THR A 284 -30.62 -7.07 -1.04
N PHE A 285 -30.54 -7.61 0.18
CA PHE A 285 -29.48 -7.28 1.12
C PHE A 285 -28.10 -7.68 0.59
N ASP A 286 -27.99 -8.84 -0.06
CA ASP A 286 -26.73 -9.31 -0.65
C ASP A 286 -26.27 -8.41 -1.82
N LEU A 287 -27.20 -7.99 -2.69
CA LEU A 287 -26.92 -7.06 -3.79
C LEU A 287 -26.27 -5.75 -3.31
N MET A 288 -26.88 -5.09 -2.32
CA MET A 288 -26.39 -3.81 -1.83
C MET A 288 -25.03 -3.93 -1.13
N ASN A 289 -24.80 -5.05 -0.45
CA ASN A 289 -23.50 -5.35 0.15
C ASN A 289 -22.41 -5.56 -0.91
N ILE A 290 -22.70 -6.33 -1.96
CA ILE A 290 -21.77 -6.56 -3.08
C ILE A 290 -21.41 -5.24 -3.76
N LEU A 291 -22.40 -4.37 -4.00
CA LEU A 291 -22.17 -3.05 -4.60
C LEU A 291 -21.34 -2.14 -3.68
N ALA A 292 -21.64 -2.11 -2.38
CA ALA A 292 -20.89 -1.32 -1.40
C ALA A 292 -19.43 -1.79 -1.27
N GLU A 293 -19.19 -3.10 -1.24
CA GLU A 293 -17.84 -3.67 -1.23
C GLU A 293 -17.09 -3.32 -2.52
N THR A 294 -17.76 -3.39 -3.67
CA THR A 294 -17.16 -3.07 -4.97
C THR A 294 -16.80 -1.59 -5.06
N GLU A 295 -17.64 -0.67 -4.57
CA GLU A 295 -17.31 0.75 -4.49
C GLU A 295 -16.10 1.01 -3.59
N LYS A 296 -16.01 0.34 -2.45
CA LYS A 296 -14.84 0.44 -1.58
C LYS A 296 -13.55 -0.01 -2.29
N ILE A 297 -13.61 -1.08 -3.08
CA ILE A 297 -12.48 -1.51 -3.91
C ILE A 297 -12.15 -0.43 -4.95
N LEU A 298 -13.17 0.12 -5.63
CA LEU A 298 -13.06 1.12 -6.68
C LEU A 298 -12.43 2.43 -6.19
N ASP A 299 -12.77 2.87 -4.98
CA ASP A 299 -12.21 4.08 -4.37
C ASP A 299 -10.74 3.92 -4.01
N SER A 300 -10.32 2.70 -3.63
CA SER A 300 -8.91 2.38 -3.40
C SER A 300 -8.11 2.08 -4.68
N PHE A 301 -8.78 1.91 -5.81
CA PHE A 301 -8.16 1.43 -7.06
C PHE A 301 -7.18 2.43 -7.71
N PRO A 302 -7.43 3.76 -7.72
CA PRO A 302 -6.47 4.72 -8.26
C PRO A 302 -5.11 4.70 -7.55
N ALA A 303 -5.10 4.57 -6.22
CA ALA A 303 -3.86 4.48 -5.45
C ALA A 303 -3.05 3.23 -5.83
N LEU A 304 -3.73 2.09 -6.04
CA LEU A 304 -3.08 0.87 -6.51
C LEU A 304 -2.54 0.97 -7.94
N LEU A 305 -3.23 1.69 -8.82
CA LEU A 305 -2.74 1.93 -10.18
C LEU A 305 -1.47 2.79 -10.18
N GLU A 306 -1.40 3.77 -9.28
CA GLU A 306 -0.20 4.57 -9.07
C GLU A 306 0.94 3.71 -8.51
N GLU A 307 0.68 2.88 -7.50
CA GLU A 307 1.67 1.93 -6.97
C GLU A 307 2.18 0.97 -8.05
N ALA A 308 1.28 0.39 -8.84
CA ALA A 308 1.63 -0.52 -9.94
C ALA A 308 2.43 0.18 -11.06
N SER A 309 2.20 1.48 -11.26
CA SER A 309 2.97 2.33 -12.18
C SER A 309 4.38 2.62 -11.68
N ASN A 310 4.56 2.69 -10.36
CA ASN A 310 5.84 2.96 -9.71
C ASN A 310 6.69 1.70 -9.49
N GLU A 311 6.15 0.50 -9.76
CA GLU A 311 6.93 -0.74 -9.63
C GLU A 311 8.05 -0.80 -10.68
N PRO A 312 9.32 -0.95 -10.25
CA PRO A 312 10.45 -1.10 -11.14
C PRO A 312 10.30 -2.43 -11.85
N ASN A 313 10.48 -2.36 -13.15
CA ASN A 313 10.01 -3.41 -14.02
C ASN A 313 11.18 -3.98 -14.78
N PHE A 314 12.00 -4.74 -14.07
CA PHE A 314 13.26 -5.26 -14.61
C PHE A 314 13.05 -6.28 -15.76
N TRP A 315 11.84 -6.82 -15.93
CA TRP A 315 11.62 -7.99 -16.80
C TRP A 315 10.33 -7.99 -17.65
N LYS A 316 9.49 -6.95 -17.61
CA LYS A 316 8.19 -6.93 -18.33
C LYS A 316 7.90 -5.57 -18.96
N ARG A 317 6.92 -5.49 -19.86
CA ARG A 317 6.46 -4.21 -20.44
C ARG A 317 6.02 -3.19 -19.37
N PRO A 318 6.33 -1.89 -19.55
CA PRO A 318 5.95 -0.85 -18.59
C PRO A 318 4.43 -0.83 -18.38
N PHE A 319 4.01 -0.72 -17.11
CA PHE A 319 2.58 -0.69 -16.77
C PHE A 319 1.89 0.60 -17.24
N VAL A 320 2.68 1.63 -17.57
CA VAL A 320 2.21 2.95 -18.00
C VAL A 320 1.22 2.84 -19.17
N GLU A 321 1.50 1.98 -20.16
CA GLU A 321 0.62 1.78 -21.34
C GLU A 321 -0.76 1.21 -20.98
N VAL A 322 -0.85 0.44 -19.88
CA VAL A 322 -2.09 -0.25 -19.47
C VAL A 322 -2.83 0.52 -18.37
N LYS A 323 -2.15 1.46 -17.71
CA LYS A 323 -2.69 2.26 -16.61
C LYS A 323 -3.97 2.99 -17.04
N ASP A 324 -3.94 3.65 -18.19
CA ASP A 324 -5.08 4.42 -18.69
C ASP A 324 -6.29 3.52 -18.97
N ARG A 325 -6.06 2.32 -19.54
CA ARG A 325 -7.12 1.34 -19.79
C ARG A 325 -7.79 0.87 -18.49
N TYR A 326 -7.00 0.57 -17.45
CA TYR A 326 -7.57 0.22 -16.14
C TYR A 326 -8.31 1.40 -15.50
N GLY A 327 -7.82 2.62 -15.70
CA GLY A 327 -8.50 3.85 -15.29
C GLY A 327 -9.89 3.97 -15.94
N ASP A 328 -9.98 3.72 -17.24
CA ASP A 328 -11.25 3.79 -17.98
C ASP A 328 -12.21 2.65 -17.63
N ILE A 329 -11.69 1.44 -17.37
CA ILE A 329 -12.48 0.34 -16.81
C ILE A 329 -13.08 0.76 -15.46
N SER A 330 -12.29 1.34 -14.56
CA SER A 330 -12.75 1.80 -13.25
C SER A 330 -13.85 2.86 -13.37
N LYS A 331 -13.67 3.88 -14.24
CA LYS A 331 -14.70 4.88 -14.53
C LYS A 331 -15.98 4.26 -15.08
N THR A 332 -15.85 3.30 -15.99
CA THR A 332 -16.99 2.60 -16.60
C THR A 332 -17.75 1.77 -15.58
N LEU A 333 -17.06 1.00 -14.75
CA LEU A 333 -17.67 0.22 -13.65
C LEU A 333 -18.40 1.14 -12.67
N ARG A 334 -17.84 2.33 -12.34
CA ARG A 334 -18.52 3.32 -11.50
C ARG A 334 -19.86 3.76 -12.10
N ARG A 335 -19.92 3.97 -13.42
CA ARG A 335 -21.17 4.33 -14.13
C ARG A 335 -22.18 3.18 -14.09
N ILE A 336 -21.72 1.96 -14.33
CA ILE A 336 -22.58 0.76 -14.29
C ILE A 336 -23.18 0.56 -12.88
N ILE A 337 -22.37 0.69 -11.82
CA ILE A 337 -22.84 0.59 -10.43
C ILE A 337 -23.94 1.61 -10.12
N ARG A 338 -23.79 2.86 -10.58
CA ARG A 338 -24.83 3.89 -10.41
C ARG A 338 -26.12 3.52 -11.14
N ASN A 339 -26.02 2.98 -12.35
CA ASN A 339 -27.18 2.54 -13.12
C ASN A 339 -27.88 1.33 -12.46
N ILE A 340 -27.13 0.35 -11.94
CA ILE A 340 -27.70 -0.79 -11.21
C ILE A 340 -28.48 -0.29 -9.98
N ARG A 341 -27.92 0.63 -9.20
CA ARG A 341 -28.62 1.23 -8.05
C ARG A 341 -29.88 1.98 -8.45
N PHE A 342 -29.84 2.69 -9.58
CA PHE A 342 -31.00 3.40 -10.09
C PHE A 342 -32.11 2.42 -10.47
N VAL A 343 -31.80 1.39 -11.27
CA VAL A 343 -32.75 0.33 -11.65
C VAL A 343 -33.34 -0.34 -10.42
N HIS A 344 -32.49 -0.75 -9.46
CA HIS A 344 -32.95 -1.37 -8.22
C HIS A 344 -33.91 -0.46 -7.44
N ARG A 345 -33.62 0.84 -7.31
CA ARG A 345 -34.52 1.81 -6.65
C ARG A 345 -35.86 1.94 -7.38
N CYS A 346 -35.86 2.05 -8.70
CA CYS A 346 -37.07 2.09 -9.50
C CYS A 346 -37.91 0.83 -9.30
N THR A 347 -37.30 -0.36 -9.36
CA THR A 347 -37.99 -1.63 -9.12
C THR A 347 -38.60 -1.70 -7.72
N THR A 348 -37.87 -1.24 -6.69
CA THR A 348 -38.38 -1.23 -5.31
C THR A 348 -39.56 -0.28 -5.14
N ILE A 349 -39.50 0.92 -5.74
CA ILE A 349 -40.62 1.89 -5.71
C ILE A 349 -41.85 1.30 -6.42
N LEU A 350 -41.66 0.76 -7.63
CA LEU A 350 -42.75 0.16 -8.41
C LEU A 350 -43.39 -1.04 -7.68
N LYS A 351 -42.59 -1.89 -7.04
CA LYS A 351 -43.09 -2.98 -6.19
C LYS A 351 -43.93 -2.46 -5.03
N ALA A 352 -43.48 -1.40 -4.35
CA ALA A 352 -44.22 -0.80 -3.24
C ALA A 352 -45.54 -0.16 -3.70
N GLU A 353 -45.55 0.57 -4.81
CA GLU A 353 -46.78 1.15 -5.39
C GLU A 353 -47.78 0.07 -5.80
N THR A 354 -47.30 -0.99 -6.44
CA THR A 354 -48.14 -2.12 -6.87
C THR A 354 -48.79 -2.82 -5.67
N GLN A 355 -48.03 -3.05 -4.58
CA GLN A 355 -48.57 -3.63 -3.34
C GLN A 355 -49.62 -2.72 -2.69
N LEU A 356 -49.41 -1.39 -2.72
CA LEU A 356 -50.37 -0.43 -2.20
C LEU A 356 -51.68 -0.46 -2.99
N HIS A 357 -51.60 -0.51 -4.33
CA HIS A 357 -52.78 -0.59 -5.20
C HIS A 357 -53.61 -1.85 -4.92
N PHE A 358 -52.98 -3.02 -4.79
CA PHE A 358 -53.69 -4.26 -4.44
C PHE A 358 -54.30 -4.22 -3.04
N ALA A 359 -53.63 -3.59 -2.06
CA ALA A 359 -54.18 -3.44 -0.71
C ALA A 359 -55.40 -2.50 -0.66
N LEU A 360 -55.49 -1.53 -1.58
CA LEU A 360 -56.64 -0.64 -1.72
C LEU A 360 -57.81 -1.32 -2.43
N GLU A 361 -57.56 -2.14 -3.45
CA GLU A 361 -58.60 -2.87 -4.18
C GLU A 361 -59.24 -4.00 -3.35
N ALA A 362 -58.51 -4.55 -2.36
CA ALA A 362 -59.00 -5.56 -1.45
C ALA A 362 -59.89 -5.02 -0.32
N ARG A 363 -59.96 -3.71 -0.12
CA ARG A 363 -60.80 -3.03 0.89
C ARG A 363 -62.10 -2.57 0.25
#